data_AF-A0A6J4NDP8-F1
#
_entry.id   AF-A0A6J4NDP8-F1
#
_cell.length_a   1.000
_cell.length_b   1.000
_cell.length_c   1.000
_cell.angle_alpha   90.00
_cell.angle_beta   90.00
_cell.angle_gamma   90.00
#
_symmetry.space_group_name_H-M   'P 1'
#
loop_
_entity.id
_entity.type
_entity.pdbx_description
1 polymer ?
#
loop_
_entity_poly.entity_id
_entity_poly.type
_entity_poly.pdbx_seq_one_letter_code
_entity_poly.pdbx_strand_id
1 'polypeptide(L)'
;MAQASVSPVVLIILDGWGFSEEKDGNAIAAAKTPVMDSIWAAYPSTLIYTSGRAVGLPDGQMGNSEVGHLNLGAGRVVPQELVRISDAVEDGSLLNNRALVQVCEEVRLRGGKLHLTGLCSEGGVHSHLSHILGLLELAKAQGISEVCIHAITDGRDTTPKEGVEALTKIESYIEKVGVGRIATI
;
A
#
# COMPACT_ATOMS: atom_id res chain seq x y z
N MET A 1 46.13 -19.90 -20.27
CA MET A 1 44.78 -20.41 -20.59
C MET A 1 43.98 -19.24 -21.14
N ALA A 2 43.42 -19.36 -22.36
CA ALA A 2 42.60 -18.31 -22.93
C ALA A 2 41.31 -18.18 -22.10
N GLN A 3 41.01 -16.98 -21.64
CA GLN A 3 39.83 -16.70 -20.83
C GLN A 3 38.60 -16.88 -21.73
N ALA A 4 37.73 -17.84 -21.39
CA ALA A 4 36.51 -18.10 -22.15
C ALA A 4 35.67 -16.81 -22.22
N SER A 5 35.19 -16.48 -23.42
CA SER A 5 34.35 -15.30 -23.63
C SER A 5 33.03 -15.48 -22.87
N VAL A 6 32.71 -14.54 -21.99
CA VAL A 6 31.41 -14.50 -21.30
C VAL A 6 30.34 -14.06 -22.30
N SER A 7 29.29 -14.86 -22.46
CA SER A 7 28.06 -14.42 -23.15
C SER A 7 27.20 -13.66 -22.14
N PRO A 8 27.04 -12.32 -22.28
CA PRO A 8 26.28 -11.55 -21.31
C PRO A 8 24.79 -11.83 -21.44
N VAL A 9 24.11 -11.95 -20.31
CA VAL A 9 22.64 -11.87 -20.21
C VAL A 9 22.31 -10.48 -19.68
N VAL A 10 21.50 -9.73 -20.43
CA VAL A 10 21.17 -8.34 -20.10
C VAL A 10 19.66 -8.18 -19.99
N LEU A 11 19.20 -7.68 -18.84
CA LEU A 11 17.83 -7.18 -18.67
C LEU A 11 17.81 -5.70 -19.06
N ILE A 12 16.97 -5.34 -20.04
CA ILE A 12 16.78 -3.97 -20.49
C ILE A 12 15.37 -3.53 -20.08
N ILE A 13 15.27 -2.46 -19.30
CA ILE A 13 14.01 -1.91 -18.82
C ILE A 13 13.75 -0.60 -19.54
N LEU A 14 12.66 -0.55 -20.33
CA LEU A 14 12.17 0.69 -20.92
C LEU A 14 11.15 1.31 -19.95
N ASP A 15 11.60 2.24 -19.12
CA ASP A 15 10.75 2.85 -18.09
C ASP A 15 9.59 3.64 -18.73
N GLY A 16 8.38 3.43 -18.23
CA GLY A 16 7.15 4.00 -18.81
C GLY A 16 6.69 3.38 -20.14
N TRP A 17 7.25 2.24 -20.58
CA TRP A 17 6.85 1.58 -21.83
C TRP A 17 5.75 0.53 -21.62
N GLY A 18 4.49 0.93 -21.81
CA GLY A 18 3.33 0.05 -21.68
C GLY A 18 2.80 -0.51 -23.02
N PHE A 19 1.81 -1.41 -22.92
CA PHE A 19 1.01 -1.88 -24.06
C PHE A 19 -0.45 -1.46 -23.88
N SER A 20 -1.06 -0.95 -24.94
CA SER A 20 -2.49 -0.62 -25.02
C SER A 20 -2.98 -0.84 -26.44
N GLU A 21 -4.19 -1.36 -26.59
CA GLU A 21 -4.87 -1.45 -27.89
C GLU A 21 -5.38 -0.09 -28.38
N GLU A 22 -5.64 0.84 -27.44
CA GLU A 22 -6.04 2.21 -27.74
C GLU A 22 -4.85 2.97 -28.34
N LYS A 23 -5.12 3.65 -29.46
CA LYS A 23 -4.11 4.40 -30.22
C LYS A 23 -4.23 5.90 -30.02
N ASP A 24 -5.41 6.41 -29.66
CA ASP A 24 -5.57 7.81 -29.38
C ASP A 24 -4.74 8.20 -28.13
N GLY A 25 -3.96 9.28 -28.25
CA GLY A 25 -3.00 9.69 -27.21
C GLY A 25 -1.85 8.73 -26.93
N ASN A 26 -1.69 7.63 -27.68
CA ASN A 26 -0.67 6.61 -27.41
C ASN A 26 0.65 6.92 -28.14
N ALA A 27 1.60 7.52 -27.43
CA ALA A 27 2.90 7.88 -27.97
C ALA A 27 3.73 6.67 -28.45
N ILE A 28 3.59 5.50 -27.82
CA ILE A 28 4.31 4.28 -28.20
C ILE A 28 3.78 3.76 -29.53
N ALA A 29 2.46 3.68 -29.69
CA ALA A 29 1.82 3.22 -30.93
C ALA A 29 2.03 4.20 -32.10
N ALA A 30 2.17 5.50 -31.82
CA ALA A 30 2.42 6.52 -32.83
C ALA A 30 3.90 6.64 -33.24
N ALA A 31 4.83 6.15 -32.41
CA ALA A 31 6.26 6.24 -32.67
C ALA A 31 6.72 5.28 -33.76
N LYS A 32 7.82 5.62 -34.44
CA LYS A 32 8.51 4.71 -35.35
C LYS A 32 9.58 3.94 -34.56
N THR A 33 9.31 2.67 -34.27
CA THR A 33 10.10 1.87 -33.33
C THR A 33 10.71 0.63 -33.99
N PRO A 34 11.42 0.76 -35.14
CA PRO A 34 11.77 -0.38 -35.99
C PRO A 34 12.61 -1.46 -35.28
N VAL A 35 13.44 -1.05 -34.31
CA VAL A 35 14.22 -2.00 -33.49
C VAL A 35 13.30 -2.81 -32.58
N MET A 36 12.40 -2.15 -31.84
CA MET A 36 11.45 -2.84 -30.96
C MET A 36 10.49 -3.72 -31.75
N ASP A 37 9.99 -3.21 -32.88
CA ASP A 37 9.09 -3.93 -33.79
C ASP A 37 9.76 -5.22 -34.30
N SER A 38 11.04 -5.13 -34.68
CA SER A 38 11.81 -6.29 -35.14
C SER A 38 12.04 -7.32 -34.04
N ILE A 39 12.32 -6.88 -32.81
CA ILE A 39 12.53 -7.77 -31.66
C ILE A 39 11.22 -8.50 -31.32
N TRP A 40 10.10 -7.77 -31.28
CA TRP A 40 8.79 -8.33 -30.97
C TRP A 40 8.33 -9.37 -31.99
N ALA A 41 8.64 -9.18 -33.27
CA ALA A 41 8.27 -10.09 -34.35
C ALA A 41 9.21 -11.31 -34.47
N ALA A 42 10.50 -11.15 -34.18
CA ALA A 42 11.51 -12.19 -34.42
C ALA A 42 11.75 -13.13 -33.23
N TYR A 43 11.43 -12.70 -31.99
CA TYR A 43 11.72 -13.46 -30.77
C TYR A 43 10.45 -13.73 -29.94
N PRO A 44 10.46 -14.75 -29.06
CA PRO A 44 9.35 -15.00 -28.16
C PRO A 44 9.02 -13.77 -27.30
N SER A 45 7.76 -13.37 -27.31
CA SER A 45 7.26 -12.19 -26.60
C SER A 45 6.00 -12.53 -25.80
N THR A 46 5.80 -11.81 -24.70
CA THR A 46 4.59 -11.92 -23.86
C THR A 46 4.36 -10.61 -23.11
N LEU A 47 3.16 -10.43 -22.58
CA LEU A 47 2.80 -9.32 -21.70
C LEU A 47 2.76 -9.78 -20.25
N ILE A 48 3.11 -8.89 -19.34
CA ILE A 48 3.06 -9.14 -17.89
C ILE A 48 2.28 -8.02 -17.19
N TYR A 49 1.67 -8.36 -16.06
CA TYR A 49 1.01 -7.36 -15.21
C TYR A 49 2.06 -6.60 -14.39
N THR A 50 1.99 -5.27 -14.41
CA THR A 50 2.94 -4.36 -13.76
C THR A 50 2.28 -3.36 -12.81
N SER A 51 1.02 -3.59 -12.44
CA SER A 51 0.20 -2.73 -11.60
C SER A 51 -0.67 -3.56 -10.65
N GLY A 52 -1.26 -2.88 -9.66
CA GLY A 52 -2.12 -3.49 -8.65
C GLY A 52 -1.48 -4.64 -7.87
N ARG A 53 -2.31 -5.63 -7.48
CA ARG A 53 -1.88 -6.74 -6.63
C ARG A 53 -0.76 -7.59 -7.24
N ALA A 54 -0.64 -7.61 -8.56
CA ALA A 54 0.43 -8.33 -9.27
C ALA A 54 1.84 -7.81 -8.93
N VAL A 55 1.96 -6.57 -8.46
CA VAL A 55 3.22 -5.96 -8.02
C VAL A 55 3.19 -5.49 -6.57
N GLY A 56 2.19 -5.94 -5.80
CA GLY A 56 2.05 -5.62 -4.37
C GLY A 56 1.41 -4.26 -4.07
N LEU A 57 0.70 -3.68 -5.04
CA LEU A 57 -0.11 -2.46 -4.88
C LEU A 57 -1.60 -2.79 -4.68
N PRO A 58 -2.42 -1.87 -4.15
CA PRO A 58 -3.87 -1.99 -4.12
C PRO A 58 -4.46 -2.24 -5.51
N ASP A 59 -5.59 -2.93 -5.59
CA ASP A 59 -6.25 -3.19 -6.87
C ASP A 59 -6.55 -1.88 -7.63
N GLY A 60 -6.28 -1.91 -8.94
CA GLY A 60 -6.45 -0.75 -9.82
C GLY A 60 -5.36 0.32 -9.71
N GLN A 61 -4.47 0.28 -8.71
CA GLN A 61 -3.40 1.27 -8.59
C GLN A 61 -2.32 1.05 -9.67
N MET A 62 -1.99 2.12 -10.38
CA MET A 62 -0.92 2.10 -11.39
C MET A 62 0.43 1.73 -10.76
N GLY A 63 1.26 1.01 -11.52
CA GLY A 63 2.65 0.78 -11.15
C GLY A 63 3.49 2.04 -11.22
N ASN A 64 4.68 2.00 -10.63
CA ASN A 64 5.69 3.05 -10.73
C ASN A 64 7.10 2.44 -10.78
N SER A 65 8.11 3.27 -11.04
CA SER A 65 9.49 2.81 -11.21
C SER A 65 10.03 2.07 -9.98
N GLU A 66 9.78 2.57 -8.77
CA GLU A 66 10.29 1.95 -7.54
C GLU A 66 9.70 0.55 -7.33
N VAL A 67 8.36 0.44 -7.39
CA VAL A 67 7.65 -0.83 -7.24
C VAL A 67 8.06 -1.82 -8.34
N GLY A 68 8.16 -1.36 -9.58
CA GLY A 68 8.53 -2.19 -10.72
C GLY A 68 9.94 -2.78 -10.57
N HIS A 69 10.94 -1.93 -10.28
CA HIS A 69 12.33 -2.38 -10.12
C HIS A 69 12.49 -3.30 -8.91
N LEU A 70 11.77 -3.03 -7.81
CA LEU A 70 11.80 -3.87 -6.63
C LEU A 70 11.27 -5.29 -6.92
N ASN A 71 10.14 -5.40 -7.62
CA ASN A 71 9.57 -6.70 -7.98
C ASN A 71 10.48 -7.47 -8.97
N LEU A 72 11.02 -6.79 -9.99
CA LEU A 72 11.95 -7.39 -10.95
C LEU A 72 13.23 -7.91 -10.27
N GLY A 73 13.82 -7.11 -9.39
CA GLY A 73 15.03 -7.49 -8.65
C GLY A 73 14.79 -8.57 -7.60
N ALA A 74 13.58 -8.61 -7.01
CA ALA A 74 13.23 -9.60 -6.00
C ALA A 74 12.82 -10.96 -6.58
N GLY A 75 12.36 -11.01 -7.83
CA GLY A 75 11.85 -12.23 -8.45
C GLY A 75 10.57 -12.76 -7.80
N ARG A 76 9.81 -11.90 -7.13
CA ARG A 76 8.53 -12.20 -6.46
C ARG A 76 7.72 -10.93 -6.28
N VAL A 77 6.41 -11.09 -6.02
CA VAL A 77 5.55 -9.99 -5.59
C VAL A 77 6.09 -9.42 -4.28
N VAL A 78 6.35 -8.11 -4.25
CA VAL A 78 6.77 -7.39 -3.04
C VAL A 78 5.63 -6.50 -2.56
N PRO A 79 4.86 -6.93 -1.54
CA PRO A 79 3.77 -6.13 -0.98
C PRO A 79 4.29 -4.78 -0.48
N GLN A 80 3.69 -3.71 -0.99
CA GLN A 80 3.94 -2.37 -0.49
C GLN A 80 3.31 -2.21 0.90
N GLU A 81 3.82 -1.26 1.69
CA GLU A 81 3.42 -1.11 3.09
C GLU A 81 1.90 -0.98 3.27
N LEU A 82 1.26 -0.15 2.44
CA LEU A 82 -0.20 0.03 2.44
C LEU A 82 -0.93 -1.31 2.31
N VAL A 83 -0.56 -2.11 1.30
CA VAL A 83 -1.17 -3.42 1.05
C VAL A 83 -0.88 -4.38 2.19
N ARG A 84 0.39 -4.47 2.62
CA ARG A 84 0.80 -5.38 3.69
C ARG A 84 0.03 -5.12 4.98
N ILE A 85 -0.17 -3.85 5.35
CA ILE A 85 -0.88 -3.47 6.57
C ILE A 85 -2.39 -3.64 6.39
N SER A 86 -2.95 -3.28 5.22
CA SER A 86 -4.37 -3.50 4.93
C SER A 86 -4.75 -4.98 4.96
N ASP A 87 -3.93 -5.85 4.35
CA ASP A 87 -4.13 -7.30 4.38
C ASP A 87 -4.09 -7.81 5.84
N ALA A 88 -3.16 -7.30 6.65
CA ALA A 88 -3.06 -7.68 8.06
C ALA A 88 -4.26 -7.24 8.91
N VAL A 89 -4.89 -6.12 8.54
CA VAL A 89 -6.15 -5.66 9.16
C VAL A 89 -7.29 -6.58 8.73
N GLU A 90 -7.39 -6.88 7.44
CA GLU A 90 -8.48 -7.67 6.85
C GLU A 90 -8.46 -9.14 7.28
N ASP A 91 -7.29 -9.77 7.32
CA ASP A 91 -7.11 -11.16 7.71
C ASP A 91 -7.00 -11.36 9.24
N GLY A 92 -6.97 -10.26 10.00
CA GLY A 92 -6.87 -10.25 11.46
C GLY A 92 -5.48 -10.55 12.01
N SER A 93 -4.45 -10.74 11.18
CA SER A 93 -3.08 -11.00 11.63
C SER A 93 -2.45 -9.81 12.36
N LEU A 94 -2.95 -8.58 12.14
CA LEU A 94 -2.58 -7.39 12.92
C LEU A 94 -2.79 -7.60 14.43
N LEU A 95 -3.84 -8.35 14.81
CA LEU A 95 -4.19 -8.63 16.22
C LEU A 95 -3.11 -9.42 16.96
N ASN A 96 -2.27 -10.14 16.21
CA ASN A 96 -1.18 -10.96 16.72
C ASN A 96 0.20 -10.32 16.54
N ASN A 97 0.27 -9.07 16.04
CA ASN A 97 1.53 -8.39 15.86
C ASN A 97 2.21 -8.17 17.23
N ARG A 98 3.34 -8.85 17.45
CA ARG A 98 4.03 -8.88 18.75
C ARG A 98 4.34 -7.49 19.31
N ALA A 99 4.76 -6.54 18.46
CA ALA A 99 5.10 -5.20 18.92
C ALA A 99 3.84 -4.45 19.39
N LEU A 100 2.74 -4.54 18.64
CA LEU A 100 1.49 -3.89 19.00
C LEU A 100 0.85 -4.51 20.25
N VAL A 101 0.86 -5.84 20.35
CA VAL A 101 0.37 -6.57 21.54
C VAL A 101 1.18 -6.19 22.78
N GLN A 102 2.51 -6.10 22.66
CA GLN A 102 3.37 -5.70 23.76
C GLN A 102 3.03 -4.29 24.26
N VAL A 103 2.79 -3.32 23.35
CA VAL A 103 2.38 -1.97 23.74
C VAL A 103 1.05 -2.00 24.50
N CYS A 104 0.07 -2.78 24.05
CA CYS A 104 -1.21 -2.92 24.77
C CYS A 104 -1.00 -3.53 26.17
N GLU A 105 -0.16 -4.55 26.30
CA GLU A 105 0.17 -5.14 27.59
C GLU A 105 0.79 -4.13 28.56
N GLU A 106 1.78 -3.35 28.10
CA GLU A 106 2.43 -2.33 28.90
C GLU A 106 1.45 -1.24 29.36
N VAL A 107 0.54 -0.79 28.47
CA VAL A 107 -0.51 0.18 28.81
C VAL A 107 -1.44 -0.39 29.88
N ARG A 108 -1.89 -1.64 29.72
CA ARG A 108 -2.79 -2.30 30.67
C ARG A 108 -2.15 -2.47 32.04
N LEU A 109 -0.89 -2.94 32.10
CA LEU A 109 -0.15 -3.12 33.35
C LEU A 109 0.05 -1.82 34.13
N ARG A 110 0.16 -0.70 33.43
CA ARG A 110 0.31 0.63 34.04
C ARG A 110 -1.04 1.29 34.38
N GLY A 111 -2.17 0.71 33.97
CA GLY A 111 -3.47 1.38 34.04
C GLY A 111 -3.52 2.67 33.22
N GLY A 112 -2.74 2.75 32.15
CA GLY A 112 -2.60 3.93 31.30
C GLY A 112 -3.68 4.03 30.22
N LYS A 113 -3.48 4.99 29.32
CA LYS A 113 -4.32 5.17 28.11
C LYS A 113 -3.50 4.84 26.87
N LEU A 114 -4.11 4.20 25.89
CA LEU A 114 -3.50 4.01 24.57
C LEU A 114 -3.78 5.25 23.71
N HIS A 115 -2.73 5.82 23.12
CA HIS A 115 -2.86 6.95 22.22
C HIS A 115 -2.59 6.49 20.78
N LEU A 116 -3.56 6.70 19.90
CA LEU A 116 -3.44 6.45 18.47
C LEU A 116 -3.34 7.80 17.77
N THR A 117 -2.38 7.97 16.87
CA THR A 117 -2.24 9.18 16.07
C THR A 117 -1.93 8.83 14.63
N GLY A 118 -2.49 9.59 13.70
CA GLY A 118 -2.25 9.37 12.28
C GLY A 118 -3.08 10.31 11.40
N LEU A 119 -2.66 10.42 10.15
CA LEU A 119 -3.45 11.04 9.10
C LEU A 119 -4.71 10.18 8.85
N CYS A 120 -5.90 10.77 8.96
CA CYS A 120 -7.17 10.06 8.88
C CYS A 120 -7.85 10.35 7.54
N SER A 121 -7.53 9.56 6.52
CA SER A 121 -8.13 9.64 5.19
C SER A 121 -8.04 8.31 4.44
N GLU A 122 -8.71 8.23 3.29
CA GLU A 122 -8.60 7.09 2.35
C GLU A 122 -7.55 7.34 1.25
N GLY A 123 -6.68 8.35 1.40
CA GLY A 123 -5.70 8.74 0.39
C GLY A 123 -4.61 7.69 0.11
N GLY A 124 -4.22 6.90 1.12
CA GLY A 124 -3.28 5.77 0.95
C GLY A 124 -1.81 6.16 0.72
N VAL A 125 -1.47 7.46 0.70
CA VAL A 125 -0.10 7.94 0.51
C VAL A 125 0.71 7.84 1.80
N HIS A 126 0.19 8.41 2.89
CA HIS A 126 0.88 8.45 4.19
C HIS A 126 0.26 7.52 5.24
N SER A 127 -1.00 7.13 5.06
CA SER A 127 -1.77 6.29 5.97
C SER A 127 -3.04 5.80 5.27
N HIS A 128 -3.83 4.98 5.95
CA HIS A 128 -5.16 4.63 5.50
C HIS A 128 -6.13 4.50 6.67
N LEU A 129 -7.36 4.98 6.49
CA LEU A 129 -8.39 5.00 7.52
C LEU A 129 -8.65 3.60 8.11
N SER A 130 -8.66 2.55 7.29
CA SER A 130 -8.86 1.18 7.76
C SER A 130 -7.82 0.75 8.81
N HIS A 131 -6.60 1.29 8.79
CA HIS A 131 -5.54 0.89 9.72
C HIS A 131 -5.83 1.38 11.14
N ILE A 132 -6.31 2.62 11.31
CA ILE A 132 -6.66 3.12 12.64
C ILE A 132 -7.89 2.39 13.21
N LEU A 133 -8.82 1.98 12.34
CA LEU A 133 -9.96 1.15 12.72
C LEU A 133 -9.50 -0.26 13.17
N GLY A 134 -8.55 -0.87 12.45
CA GLY A 134 -7.93 -2.13 12.86
C GLY A 134 -7.19 -2.03 14.20
N LEU A 135 -6.57 -0.88 14.50
CA LEU A 135 -5.95 -0.64 15.81
C LEU A 135 -6.98 -0.51 16.94
N LEU A 136 -8.20 -0.06 16.67
CA LEU A 136 -9.30 -0.08 17.65
C LEU A 136 -9.77 -1.52 17.94
N GLU A 137 -9.85 -2.37 16.92
CA GLU A 137 -10.14 -3.81 17.10
C GLU A 137 -9.05 -4.49 17.93
N LEU A 138 -7.77 -4.19 17.65
CA LEU A 138 -6.65 -4.66 18.48
C LEU A 138 -6.81 -4.21 19.93
N ALA A 139 -7.07 -2.91 20.16
CA ALA A 139 -7.21 -2.38 21.51
C ALA A 139 -8.36 -3.07 22.27
N LYS A 140 -9.49 -3.32 21.58
CA LYS A 140 -10.63 -4.08 22.13
C LYS A 140 -10.23 -5.50 22.48
N ALA A 141 -9.59 -6.22 21.55
CA ALA A 141 -9.16 -7.60 21.73
C ALA A 141 -8.15 -7.76 22.88
N GLN A 142 -7.28 -6.76 23.09
CA GLN A 142 -6.29 -6.74 24.16
C GLN A 142 -6.84 -6.20 25.51
N GLY A 143 -8.14 -5.87 25.58
CA GLY A 143 -8.80 -5.42 26.80
C GLY A 143 -8.41 -4.01 27.25
N ILE A 144 -8.01 -3.14 26.34
CA ILE A 144 -7.74 -1.74 26.64
C ILE A 144 -9.07 -1.00 26.79
N SER A 145 -9.28 -0.34 27.93
CA SER A 145 -10.51 0.42 28.21
C SER A 145 -10.44 1.87 27.73
N GLU A 146 -9.25 2.48 27.74
CA GLU A 146 -9.03 3.89 27.43
C GLU A 146 -8.17 4.05 26.18
N VAL A 147 -8.80 4.40 25.05
CA VAL A 147 -8.11 4.73 23.79
C VAL A 147 -8.40 6.19 23.41
N CYS A 148 -7.36 6.96 23.11
CA CYS A 148 -7.42 8.35 22.67
C CYS A 148 -6.92 8.46 21.23
N ILE A 149 -7.76 8.95 20.32
CA ILE A 149 -7.40 9.16 18.92
C ILE A 149 -7.05 10.63 18.71
N HIS A 150 -5.85 10.87 18.19
CA HIS A 150 -5.36 12.16 17.73
C HIS A 150 -5.41 12.16 16.20
N ALA A 151 -6.56 12.56 15.67
CA ALA A 151 -6.82 12.51 14.23
C ALA A 151 -6.13 13.70 13.55
N ILE A 152 -5.30 13.46 12.55
CA ILE A 152 -4.77 14.50 11.69
C ILE A 152 -5.63 14.50 10.43
N THR A 153 -6.35 15.57 10.13
CA THR A 153 -7.18 15.63 8.91
C THR A 153 -6.32 15.82 7.67
N ASP A 154 -6.77 15.22 6.57
CA ASP A 154 -6.17 15.38 5.24
C ASP A 154 -6.85 16.54 4.48
N GLY A 155 -6.91 16.46 3.15
CA GLY A 155 -7.28 17.53 2.22
C GLY A 155 -6.17 17.86 1.21
N ARG A 156 -5.08 17.09 1.22
CA ARG A 156 -4.00 17.12 0.24
C ARG A 156 -3.99 15.87 -0.64
N ASP A 157 -4.00 14.70 -0.02
CA ASP A 157 -4.02 13.42 -0.74
C ASP A 157 -5.46 13.01 -1.09
N THR A 158 -6.42 13.67 -0.46
CA THR A 158 -7.86 13.56 -0.70
C THR A 158 -8.50 14.93 -0.98
N THR A 159 -9.82 14.98 -1.24
CA THR A 159 -10.47 16.27 -1.45
C THR A 159 -10.48 17.12 -0.17
N PRO A 160 -10.43 18.46 -0.26
CA PRO A 160 -10.30 19.35 0.91
C PRO A 160 -11.39 19.25 1.98
N LYS A 161 -12.48 18.52 1.74
CA LYS A 161 -13.64 18.40 2.64
C LYS A 161 -13.85 16.99 3.20
N GLU A 162 -13.07 15.99 2.75
CA GLU A 162 -13.23 14.60 3.16
C GLU A 162 -12.90 14.34 4.64
N GLY A 163 -12.23 15.28 5.32
CA GLY A 163 -11.95 15.16 6.76
C GLY A 163 -13.21 14.98 7.60
N VAL A 164 -14.34 15.59 7.23
CA VAL A 164 -15.62 15.40 7.94
C VAL A 164 -16.08 13.95 7.85
N GLU A 165 -16.03 13.36 6.66
CA GLU A 165 -16.45 11.97 6.43
C GLU A 165 -15.53 10.98 7.15
N ALA A 166 -14.21 11.23 7.15
CA ALA A 166 -13.26 10.40 7.86
C ALA A 166 -13.51 10.41 9.38
N LEU A 167 -13.77 11.57 9.97
CA LEU A 167 -14.09 11.70 11.40
C LEU A 167 -15.42 11.00 11.74
N THR A 168 -16.46 11.18 10.92
CA THR A 168 -17.75 10.48 11.10
C THR A 168 -17.59 8.96 11.03
N LYS A 169 -16.77 8.46 10.10
CA LYS A 169 -16.43 7.03 10.01
C LYS A 169 -15.74 6.53 11.29
N ILE A 170 -14.78 7.30 11.83
CA ILE A 170 -14.09 6.97 13.08
C ILE A 170 -15.08 6.93 14.26
N GLU A 171 -15.91 7.95 14.42
CA GLU A 171 -16.92 8.02 15.50
C GLU A 171 -17.89 6.84 15.43
N SER A 172 -18.42 6.55 14.24
CA SER A 172 -19.32 5.41 14.02
C SER A 172 -18.64 4.08 14.36
N TYR A 173 -17.35 3.94 14.06
CA TYR A 173 -16.61 2.73 14.36
C TYR A 173 -16.30 2.58 15.85
N ILE A 174 -15.99 3.69 16.54
CA ILE A 174 -15.84 3.73 18.00
C ILE A 174 -17.12 3.23 18.68
N GLU A 175 -18.29 3.70 18.24
CA GLU A 175 -19.59 3.25 18.76
C GLU A 175 -19.80 1.75 18.53
N LYS A 176 -19.45 1.25 17.33
CA LYS A 176 -19.57 -0.16 16.97
C LYS A 176 -18.68 -1.07 17.84
N VAL A 177 -17.42 -0.71 18.05
CA VAL A 177 -16.46 -1.54 18.82
C VAL A 177 -16.62 -1.33 20.34
N GLY A 178 -17.14 -0.16 20.73
CA GLY A 178 -17.33 0.23 22.12
C GLY A 178 -16.01 0.55 22.85
N VAL A 179 -15.00 1.01 22.12
CA VAL A 179 -13.74 1.51 22.69
C VAL A 179 -13.21 2.67 21.86
N GLY A 180 -12.68 3.69 22.55
CA GLY A 180 -12.05 4.85 21.93
C GLY A 180 -12.84 6.14 22.05
N ARG A 181 -12.15 7.25 21.80
CA ARG A 181 -12.70 8.59 21.63
C ARG A 181 -11.73 9.42 20.80
N ILE A 182 -12.25 10.37 20.03
CA ILE A 182 -11.42 11.42 19.44
C ILE A 182 -11.03 12.39 20.55
N ALA A 183 -9.73 12.56 20.75
CA ALA A 183 -9.15 13.41 21.79
C ALA A 183 -8.68 14.76 21.22
N THR A 184 -8.10 14.76 20.02
CA THR A 184 -7.71 15.96 19.29
C THR A 184 -7.91 15.76 17.79
N ILE A 185 -8.11 16.87 17.09
CA ILE A 185 -8.13 17.00 15.63
C ILE A 185 -7.09 18.05 15.25
#